data_AF-A0A2V7MYJ9-F1
#
_entry.id   AF-A0A2V7MYJ9-F1
#
_cell.length_a   1.000
_cell.length_b   1.000
_cell.length_c   1.000
_cell.angle_alpha   90.00
_cell.angle_beta   90.00
_cell.angle_gamma   90.00
#
_symmetry.space_group_name_H-M   'P 1'
#
loop_
_entity.id
_entity.type
_entity.pdbx_description
1 polymer ?
#
loop_
_entity_poly.entity_id
_entity_poly.type
_entity_poly.pdbx_seq_one_letter_code
_entity_poly.pdbx_strand_id
1 'polypeptide(L)'
;MRRSWQVALFILGASVFGYLVAQIGIAQLAADAARTGWVFVPIVGLYSLVFACSTGAWRLIMASDANRPSYWRTYVTLVCASSLNFLTPLVNAGGEPYRAAIMAPWLGKRRAAGSVILHRLLHSFAYVLIWLSAVIVAFVLLPAHTRPVVYLLLGVAGLLLVGILALFLSAHRRGLLERILNRMHRVPLIRRLAVLLEPRRALLVELDNQITEFYHRHPQRFMKAVALEYLGRCLFMIELLLIAASLGIRLGYFRAFAIG
;
A
#
# COMPACT_ATOMS: atom_id res chain seq x y z
N MET A 1 21.61 -13.77 -3.77
CA MET A 1 21.52 -13.79 -5.26
C MET A 1 22.92 -13.89 -5.81
N ARG A 2 23.17 -14.67 -6.89
CA ARG A 2 24.51 -14.72 -7.50
C ARG A 2 24.84 -13.37 -8.13
N ARG A 3 26.09 -12.92 -8.00
CA ARG A 3 26.59 -11.63 -8.53
C ARG A 3 26.30 -11.45 -10.03
N SER A 4 26.33 -12.54 -10.80
CA SER A 4 25.98 -12.55 -12.22
C SER A 4 24.54 -12.11 -12.52
N TRP A 5 23.57 -12.53 -11.69
CA TRP A 5 22.18 -12.11 -11.86
C TRP A 5 21.96 -10.63 -11.53
N GLN A 6 22.69 -10.10 -10.53
CA GLN A 6 22.63 -8.67 -10.21
C GLN A 6 23.17 -7.83 -11.36
N VAL A 7 24.29 -8.23 -11.96
CA VAL A 7 24.87 -7.55 -13.13
C VAL A 7 23.95 -7.66 -14.34
N ALA A 8 23.37 -8.84 -14.60
CA ALA A 8 22.44 -9.02 -15.72
C ALA A 8 21.19 -8.14 -15.57
N LEU A 9 20.59 -8.09 -14.37
CA LEU A 9 19.43 -7.23 -14.08
C LEU A 9 19.79 -5.74 -14.18
N PHE A 10 21.00 -5.36 -13.74
CA PHE A 10 21.49 -3.99 -13.85
C PHE A 10 21.66 -3.56 -15.32
N ILE A 11 22.30 -4.40 -16.15
CA ILE A 11 22.46 -4.14 -17.59
C ILE A 11 21.09 -4.05 -18.25
N LEU A 12 20.18 -4.99 -17.98
CA LEU A 12 18.81 -4.96 -18.50
C LEU A 12 18.11 -3.64 -18.14
N GLY A 13 18.16 -3.25 -16.86
CA GLY A 13 17.55 -2.00 -16.38
C GLY A 13 18.16 -0.76 -17.05
N ALA A 14 19.48 -0.72 -17.18
CA ALA A 14 20.19 0.37 -17.85
C ALA A 14 19.86 0.43 -19.36
N SER A 15 19.73 -0.71 -20.03
CA SER A 15 19.33 -0.78 -21.44
C SER A 15 17.90 -0.29 -21.65
N VAL A 16 16.95 -0.71 -20.79
CA VAL A 16 15.56 -0.23 -20.85
C VAL A 16 15.50 1.28 -20.58
N PHE A 17 16.24 1.77 -19.57
CA PHE A 17 16.31 3.19 -19.27
C PHE A 17 16.88 3.99 -20.45
N GLY A 18 18.00 3.54 -21.03
CA GLY A 18 18.60 4.16 -22.21
C GLY A 18 17.65 4.17 -23.41
N TYR A 19 16.92 3.07 -23.63
CA TYR A 19 15.89 2.99 -24.67
C TYR A 19 14.75 4.01 -24.44
N LEU A 20 14.24 4.12 -23.21
CA LEU A 20 13.19 5.10 -22.88
C LEU A 20 13.69 6.54 -23.08
N VAL A 21 14.91 6.85 -22.65
CA VAL A 21 15.52 8.18 -22.86
C VAL A 21 15.73 8.47 -24.34
N ALA A 22 16.11 7.48 -25.15
CA ALA A 22 16.27 7.64 -26.59
C ALA A 22 14.92 7.86 -27.30
N GLN A 23 13.85 7.19 -26.85
CA GLN A 23 12.49 7.36 -27.40
C GLN A 23 11.88 8.72 -27.06
N ILE A 24 12.01 9.17 -25.80
CA ILE A 24 11.45 10.44 -25.35
C ILE A 24 12.33 11.61 -25.80
N GLY A 25 13.65 11.43 -25.78
CA GLY A 25 14.63 12.46 -26.10
C GLY A 25 14.95 13.33 -24.89
N ILE A 26 16.25 13.58 -24.67
CA ILE A 26 16.77 14.36 -23.53
C ILE A 26 16.20 15.79 -23.52
N ALA A 27 16.02 16.41 -24.68
CA ALA A 27 15.48 17.76 -24.79
C ALA A 27 14.02 17.84 -24.30
N GLN A 28 13.19 16.83 -24.60
CA GLN A 28 11.81 16.78 -24.10
C GLN A 28 11.78 16.53 -22.60
N LEU A 29 12.58 15.58 -22.10
CA LEU A 29 12.69 15.33 -20.65
C LEU A 29 13.13 16.59 -19.88
N ALA A 30 14.09 17.35 -20.41
CA ALA A 30 14.54 18.61 -19.82
C ALA A 30 13.44 19.69 -19.86
N ALA A 31 12.72 19.80 -20.98
CA ALA A 31 11.60 20.72 -21.11
C ALA A 31 10.45 20.37 -20.16
N ASP A 32 10.11 19.09 -20.00
CA ASP A 32 9.04 18.64 -19.10
C ASP A 32 9.43 18.79 -17.63
N ALA A 33 10.70 18.55 -17.29
CA ALA A 33 11.22 18.86 -15.96
C ALA A 33 11.14 20.37 -15.65
N ALA A 34 11.52 21.22 -16.60
CA ALA A 34 11.40 22.67 -16.47
C ALA A 34 9.94 23.15 -16.36
N ARG A 35 9.02 22.55 -17.13
CA ARG A 35 7.57 22.83 -17.04
C ARG A 35 6.99 22.41 -15.70
N THR A 36 7.43 21.27 -15.17
CA THR A 36 7.02 20.80 -13.83
C THR A 36 7.44 21.82 -12.78
N GLY A 37 8.63 22.40 -12.89
CA GLY A 37 9.05 23.59 -12.16
C GLY A 37 8.69 23.54 -10.67
N TRP A 38 7.91 24.52 -10.21
CA TRP A 38 7.50 24.65 -8.81
C TRP A 38 6.38 23.69 -8.37
N VAL A 39 5.76 22.94 -9.28
CA VAL A 39 4.73 21.93 -8.94
C VAL A 39 5.29 20.79 -8.08
N PHE A 40 6.60 20.58 -8.09
CA PHE A 40 7.25 19.66 -7.16
C PHE A 40 7.04 20.03 -5.68
N VAL A 41 6.98 21.32 -5.34
CA VAL A 41 6.78 21.78 -3.94
C VAL A 41 5.45 21.32 -3.35
N PRO A 42 4.28 21.55 -3.98
CA PRO A 42 3.02 21.02 -3.46
C PRO A 42 2.97 19.49 -3.49
N ILE A 43 3.67 18.81 -4.41
CA ILE A 43 3.79 17.34 -4.37
C ILE A 43 4.52 16.90 -3.10
N VAL A 44 5.67 17.49 -2.77
CA VAL A 44 6.40 17.18 -1.51
C VAL A 44 5.55 17.52 -0.27
N GLY A 45 4.84 18.66 -0.31
CA GLY A 45 3.88 19.04 0.74
C GLY A 45 2.77 17.99 0.93
N LEU A 46 2.28 17.42 -0.16
CA LEU A 46 1.28 16.36 -0.14
C LEU A 46 1.79 15.10 0.57
N TYR A 47 3.01 14.64 0.25
CA TYR A 47 3.62 13.51 0.96
C TYR A 47 3.71 13.77 2.47
N SER A 48 3.96 15.01 2.88
CA SER A 48 3.98 15.36 4.31
C SER A 48 2.62 15.15 4.97
N LEU A 49 1.51 15.48 4.28
CA LEU A 49 0.15 15.19 4.75
C LEU A 49 -0.14 13.69 4.78
N VAL A 50 0.29 12.94 3.77
CA VAL A 50 0.15 11.48 3.72
C VAL A 50 0.86 10.84 4.92
N PHE A 51 2.11 11.23 5.18
CA PHE A 51 2.86 10.75 6.34
C PHE A 51 2.22 11.18 7.67
N ALA A 52 1.60 12.35 7.74
CA ALA A 52 0.88 12.81 8.92
C ALA A 52 -0.33 11.90 9.23
N CYS A 53 -1.09 11.51 8.20
CA CYS A 53 -2.19 10.55 8.30
C CYS A 53 -1.70 9.18 8.77
N SER A 54 -0.68 8.60 8.11
CA SER A 54 -0.12 7.30 8.50
C SER A 54 0.52 7.32 9.89
N THR A 55 1.11 8.44 10.30
CA THR A 55 1.60 8.65 11.68
C THR A 55 0.45 8.58 12.67
N GLY A 56 -0.67 9.24 12.38
CA GLY A 56 -1.88 9.19 13.19
C GLY A 56 -2.41 7.74 13.32
N ALA A 57 -2.49 7.02 12.21
CA ALA A 57 -2.91 5.62 12.20
C ALA A 57 -1.98 4.73 13.04
N TRP A 58 -0.67 4.88 12.90
CA TRP A 58 0.29 4.08 13.65
C TRP A 58 0.27 4.37 15.16
N ARG A 59 0.06 5.63 15.55
CA ARG A 59 -0.08 6.01 16.96
C ARG A 59 -1.35 5.48 17.61
N LEU A 60 -2.42 5.29 16.85
CA LEU A 60 -3.64 4.64 17.35
C LEU A 60 -3.40 3.16 17.67
N ILE A 61 -2.51 2.50 16.93
CA ILE A 61 -2.06 1.13 17.22
C ILE A 61 -1.26 1.09 18.52
N MET A 62 -0.32 2.03 18.71
CA MET A 62 0.50 2.14 19.93
C MET A 62 -0.21 2.82 21.11
N ALA A 63 -1.51 3.09 21.03
CA ALA A 63 -2.20 3.93 22.01
C ALA A 63 -2.30 3.29 23.41
N SER A 64 -2.15 1.97 23.51
CA SER A 64 -2.11 1.23 24.77
C SER A 64 -0.74 1.21 25.46
N ASP A 65 0.32 1.65 24.79
CA ASP A 65 1.67 1.65 25.37
C ASP A 65 1.96 2.94 26.12
N ALA A 66 2.28 2.81 27.42
CA ALA A 66 2.59 3.95 28.29
C ALA A 66 3.81 4.75 27.82
N ASN A 67 4.85 4.06 27.32
CA ASN A 67 6.11 4.66 26.86
C ASN A 67 6.12 4.96 25.35
N ARG A 68 4.95 5.14 24.72
CA ARG A 68 4.87 5.40 23.28
C ARG A 68 5.70 6.62 22.86
N PRO A 69 6.34 6.58 21.68
CA PRO A 69 7.11 7.71 21.18
C PRO A 69 6.24 8.93 20.87
N SER A 70 6.88 10.11 20.82
CA SER A 70 6.21 11.35 20.42
C SER A 70 5.75 11.31 18.96
N TYR A 71 4.74 12.11 18.62
CA TYR A 71 4.20 12.17 17.26
C TYR A 71 5.28 12.43 16.21
N TRP A 72 6.15 13.41 16.49
CA TRP A 72 7.23 13.79 15.59
C TRP A 72 8.25 12.66 15.37
N ARG A 73 8.58 11.90 16.42
CA ARG A 73 9.48 10.75 16.28
C ARG A 73 8.86 9.66 15.41
N THR A 74 7.58 9.36 15.61
CA THR A 74 6.86 8.40 14.77
C THR A 74 6.81 8.87 13.31
N TYR A 75 6.56 10.16 13.08
CA TYR A 75 6.54 10.78 11.76
C TYR A 75 7.89 10.67 11.05
N VAL A 76 8.98 11.13 11.67
CA VAL A 76 10.32 11.05 11.10
C VAL A 76 10.73 9.60 10.85
N THR A 77 10.37 8.69 11.75
CA THR A 77 10.61 7.25 11.57
C THR A 77 9.92 6.72 10.31
N LEU A 78 8.67 7.12 10.04
CA LEU A 78 7.95 6.74 8.82
C LEU A 78 8.61 7.31 7.56
N VAL A 79 8.99 8.58 7.58
CA VAL A 79 9.68 9.22 6.45
C VAL A 79 10.99 8.49 6.14
N CYS A 80 11.84 8.25 7.16
CA CYS A 80 13.10 7.52 6.98
C CYS A 80 12.89 6.09 6.49
N ALA A 81 11.89 5.38 7.05
CA ALA A 81 11.56 4.02 6.63
C ALA A 81 11.10 3.97 5.17
N SER A 82 10.30 4.94 4.74
CA SER A 82 9.86 5.06 3.35
C SER A 82 11.03 5.37 2.42
N SER A 83 11.94 6.27 2.79
CA SER A 83 13.16 6.54 2.01
C SER A 83 14.02 5.28 1.87
N LEU A 84 14.19 4.50 2.94
CA LEU A 84 14.88 3.21 2.89
C LEU A 84 14.17 2.25 1.93
N ASN A 85 12.83 2.16 2.00
CA ASN A 85 12.06 1.32 1.07
C ASN A 85 12.26 1.72 -0.39
N PHE A 86 12.28 3.02 -0.71
CA PHE A 86 12.58 3.49 -2.07
C PHE A 86 13.99 3.14 -2.54
N LEU A 87 14.98 3.12 -1.65
CA LEU A 87 16.36 2.76 -1.97
C LEU A 87 16.60 1.24 -2.01
N THR A 88 15.67 0.42 -1.51
CA THR A 88 15.87 -1.03 -1.38
C THR A 88 15.31 -1.76 -2.60
N PRO A 89 16.14 -2.35 -3.47
CA PRO A 89 15.70 -2.96 -4.74
C PRO A 89 14.87 -4.25 -4.59
N LEU A 90 14.78 -4.82 -3.39
CA LEU A 90 14.05 -6.08 -3.13
C LEU A 90 12.83 -5.82 -2.23
N VAL A 91 11.64 -5.89 -2.83
CA VAL A 91 10.31 -5.99 -2.15
C VAL A 91 9.90 -4.76 -1.32
N ASN A 92 10.56 -3.60 -1.45
CA ASN A 92 10.26 -2.41 -0.62
C ASN A 92 10.18 -2.79 0.88
N ALA A 93 11.11 -3.62 1.35
CA ALA A 93 11.03 -4.27 2.67
C ALA A 93 12.18 -3.86 3.63
N GLY A 94 12.93 -2.81 3.32
CA GLY A 94 14.06 -2.34 4.14
C GLY A 94 13.64 -1.45 5.31
N GLY A 95 12.50 -0.78 5.20
CA GLY A 95 11.98 0.18 6.16
C GLY A 95 11.33 -0.47 7.37
N GLU A 96 10.75 -1.66 7.26
CA GLU A 96 10.08 -2.34 8.37
C GLU A 96 11.05 -2.81 9.46
N PRO A 97 12.19 -3.46 9.15
CA PRO A 97 13.22 -3.75 10.15
C PRO A 97 13.73 -2.47 10.83
N TYR A 98 13.92 -1.40 10.06
CA TYR A 98 14.32 -0.10 10.60
C TYR A 98 13.30 0.44 11.60
N ARG A 99 12.01 0.44 11.25
CA ARG A 99 10.92 0.87 12.15
C ARG A 99 10.90 0.04 13.43
N ALA A 100 11.02 -1.28 13.32
CA ALA A 100 11.00 -2.17 14.47
C ALA A 100 12.20 -1.91 15.39
N ALA A 101 13.40 -1.71 14.83
CA ALA A 101 14.61 -1.41 15.57
C ALA A 101 14.54 -0.04 16.27
N ILE A 102 14.15 1.00 15.55
CA ILE A 102 14.01 2.35 16.12
C ILE A 102 12.91 2.37 17.17
N MET A 103 11.78 1.70 17.01
CA MET A 103 10.72 1.73 18.03
C MET A 103 10.99 0.82 19.25
N ALA A 104 11.97 -0.09 19.18
CA ALA A 104 12.25 -1.08 20.23
C ALA A 104 12.58 -0.50 21.62
N PRO A 105 13.33 0.62 21.77
CA PRO A 105 13.60 1.22 23.09
C PRO A 105 12.34 1.72 23.81
N TRP A 106 11.29 2.07 23.05
CA TRP A 106 10.05 2.63 23.58
C TRP A 106 8.98 1.56 23.87
N LEU A 107 8.83 0.60 22.97
CA LEU A 107 7.77 -0.41 23.02
C LEU A 107 8.25 -1.78 23.50
N GLY A 108 9.56 -2.02 23.48
CA GLY A 108 10.17 -3.35 23.57
C GLY A 108 10.16 -4.07 22.22
N LYS A 109 11.18 -4.92 21.98
CA LYS A 109 11.43 -5.57 20.66
C LYS A 109 10.20 -6.27 20.07
N ARG A 110 9.50 -7.10 20.85
CA ARG A 110 8.35 -7.88 20.37
C ARG A 110 7.16 -6.99 20.01
N ARG A 111 6.83 -5.98 20.84
CA ARG A 111 5.72 -5.06 20.56
C ARG A 111 6.05 -4.10 19.44
N ALA A 112 7.29 -3.63 19.34
CA ALA A 112 7.73 -2.81 18.21
C ALA A 112 7.52 -3.55 16.89
N ALA A 113 7.99 -4.80 16.78
CA ALA A 113 7.75 -5.65 15.62
C ALA A 113 6.25 -5.86 15.35
N GLY A 114 5.47 -6.21 16.37
CA GLY A 114 4.01 -6.37 16.26
C GLY A 114 3.30 -5.10 15.77
N SER A 115 3.70 -3.93 16.27
CA SER A 115 3.12 -2.64 15.86
C SER A 115 3.43 -2.29 14.41
N VAL A 116 4.62 -2.65 13.91
CA VAL A 116 5.02 -2.43 12.51
C VAL A 116 4.23 -3.35 11.59
N ILE A 117 4.12 -4.62 11.97
CA ILE A 117 3.36 -5.62 11.24
C ILE A 117 1.89 -5.24 11.17
N LEU A 118 1.27 -4.91 12.31
CA LEU A 118 -0.14 -4.52 12.38
C LEU A 118 -0.40 -3.26 11.57
N HIS A 119 0.50 -2.29 11.60
CA HIS A 119 0.38 -1.10 10.76
C HIS A 119 0.53 -1.40 9.27
N ARG A 120 1.46 -2.29 8.87
CA ARG A 120 1.59 -2.73 7.47
C ARG A 120 0.34 -3.46 6.99
N LEU A 121 -0.29 -4.25 7.85
CA LEU A 121 -1.54 -4.93 7.54
C LEU A 121 -2.69 -3.96 7.37
N LEU A 122 -2.82 -2.99 8.28
CA LEU A 122 -3.80 -1.92 8.20
C LEU A 122 -3.64 -1.11 6.91
N HIS A 123 -2.40 -0.78 6.56
CA HIS A 123 -2.04 -0.10 5.33
C HIS A 123 -2.47 -0.90 4.10
N SER A 124 -2.13 -2.20 4.03
CA SER A 124 -2.59 -3.10 2.97
C SER A 124 -4.12 -3.19 2.89
N PHE A 125 -4.81 -3.20 4.03
CA PHE A 125 -6.27 -3.19 4.07
C PHE A 125 -6.85 -1.90 3.47
N ALA A 126 -6.25 -0.75 3.78
CA ALA A 126 -6.65 0.53 3.18
C ALA A 126 -6.47 0.54 1.65
N TYR A 127 -5.43 -0.11 1.10
CA TYR A 127 -5.28 -0.26 -0.35
C TYR A 127 -6.43 -1.04 -0.99
N VAL A 128 -6.86 -2.13 -0.37
CA VAL A 128 -8.01 -2.91 -0.89
C VAL A 128 -9.26 -2.04 -0.94
N LEU A 129 -9.50 -1.22 0.08
CA LEU A 129 -10.62 -0.27 0.10
C LEU A 129 -10.51 0.82 -0.97
N ILE A 130 -9.29 1.35 -1.19
CA ILE A 130 -9.04 2.36 -2.23
C ILE A 130 -9.27 1.77 -3.61
N TRP A 131 -8.73 0.59 -3.91
CA TRP A 131 -8.95 -0.07 -5.19
C TRP A 131 -10.41 -0.41 -5.43
N LEU A 132 -11.13 -0.85 -4.39
CA LEU A 132 -12.57 -1.10 -4.50
C LEU A 132 -13.32 0.20 -4.84
N SER A 133 -12.95 1.30 -4.16
CA SER A 133 -13.52 2.62 -4.42
C SER A 133 -13.18 3.10 -5.84
N ALA A 134 -11.95 2.86 -6.32
CA ALA A 134 -11.52 3.21 -7.66
C ALA A 134 -12.30 2.44 -8.73
N VAL A 135 -12.55 1.14 -8.52
CA VAL A 135 -13.41 0.32 -9.40
C VAL A 135 -14.83 0.86 -9.45
N ILE A 136 -15.42 1.20 -8.29
CA ILE A 136 -16.78 1.80 -8.23
C ILE A 136 -16.82 3.13 -8.99
N VAL A 137 -15.83 4.01 -8.77
CA VAL A 137 -15.73 5.29 -9.47
C VAL A 137 -15.55 5.08 -10.98
N ALA A 138 -14.73 4.10 -11.40
CA ALA A 138 -14.54 3.77 -12.80
C ALA A 138 -15.85 3.31 -13.47
N PHE A 139 -16.63 2.46 -12.79
CA PHE A 139 -17.96 2.04 -13.28
C PHE A 139 -18.91 3.20 -13.55
N VAL A 140 -18.88 4.23 -12.69
CA VAL A 140 -19.76 5.41 -12.82
C VAL A 140 -19.26 6.40 -13.88
N LEU A 141 -17.94 6.54 -14.03
CA LEU A 141 -17.36 7.54 -14.93
C LEU A 141 -17.17 7.08 -16.37
N LEU A 142 -17.11 5.76 -16.62
CA LEU A 142 -16.87 5.25 -17.96
C LEU A 142 -18.08 5.54 -18.87
N PRO A 143 -17.85 6.04 -20.10
CA PRO A 143 -18.93 6.25 -21.06
C PRO A 143 -19.69 4.96 -21.38
N ALA A 144 -21.00 5.05 -21.65
CA ALA A 144 -21.82 3.89 -22.02
C ALA A 144 -21.33 3.17 -23.29
N HIS A 145 -20.64 3.88 -24.19
CA HIS A 145 -20.03 3.32 -25.40
C HIS A 145 -18.70 2.59 -25.17
N THR A 146 -18.23 2.50 -23.92
CA THR A 146 -17.03 1.73 -23.58
C THR A 146 -17.25 0.26 -23.91
N ARG A 147 -16.23 -0.41 -24.44
CA ARG A 147 -16.31 -1.82 -24.84
C ARG A 147 -16.82 -2.68 -23.66
N PRO A 148 -17.81 -3.57 -23.87
CA PRO A 148 -18.37 -4.42 -22.81
C PRO A 148 -17.33 -5.22 -22.03
N VAL A 149 -16.24 -5.60 -22.70
CA VAL A 149 -15.10 -6.30 -22.10
C VAL A 149 -14.48 -5.52 -20.94
N VAL A 150 -14.43 -4.19 -20.99
CA VAL A 150 -13.88 -3.36 -19.91
C VAL A 150 -14.75 -3.45 -18.66
N TYR A 151 -16.07 -3.38 -18.81
CA TYR A 151 -17.01 -3.55 -17.69
C TYR A 151 -16.95 -4.96 -17.08
N LEU A 152 -16.79 -5.99 -17.92
CA LEU A 152 -16.59 -7.36 -17.46
C LEU A 152 -15.30 -7.47 -16.61
N LEU A 153 -14.18 -6.92 -17.10
CA LEU A 153 -12.90 -6.94 -16.39
C LEU A 153 -12.98 -6.18 -15.06
N LEU A 154 -13.60 -5.00 -15.03
CA LEU A 154 -13.85 -4.25 -13.81
C LEU A 154 -14.75 -5.02 -12.84
N GLY A 155 -15.75 -5.74 -13.35
CA GLY A 155 -16.65 -6.56 -12.54
C GLY A 155 -15.93 -7.73 -11.89
N VAL A 156 -15.08 -8.42 -12.65
CA VAL A 156 -14.22 -9.50 -12.13
C VAL A 156 -13.23 -8.94 -11.10
N ALA A 157 -12.57 -7.82 -11.38
CA ALA A 157 -11.66 -7.17 -10.43
C ALA A 157 -12.39 -6.75 -9.15
N GLY A 158 -13.57 -6.14 -9.26
CA GLY A 158 -14.43 -5.79 -8.13
C GLY A 158 -14.83 -7.00 -7.30
N LEU A 159 -15.24 -8.09 -7.95
CA LEU A 159 -15.59 -9.34 -7.26
C LEU A 159 -14.40 -9.93 -6.51
N LEU A 160 -13.20 -9.90 -7.10
CA LEU A 160 -11.97 -10.34 -6.44
C LEU A 160 -11.64 -9.46 -5.23
N LEU A 161 -11.75 -8.13 -5.35
CA LEU A 161 -11.50 -7.20 -4.25
C LEU A 161 -12.52 -7.38 -3.12
N VAL A 162 -13.81 -7.57 -3.44
CA VAL A 162 -14.84 -7.90 -2.45
C VAL A 162 -14.54 -9.24 -1.79
N GLY A 163 -14.08 -10.24 -2.55
CA GLY A 163 -13.62 -11.52 -2.02
C GLY A 163 -12.46 -11.34 -1.04
N ILE A 164 -11.44 -10.57 -1.39
CA ILE A 164 -10.31 -10.24 -0.51
C ILE A 164 -10.80 -9.51 0.73
N LEU A 165 -11.66 -8.50 0.59
CA LEU A 165 -12.23 -7.75 1.70
C LEU A 165 -13.03 -8.67 2.63
N ALA A 166 -13.84 -9.57 2.05
CA ALA A 166 -14.60 -10.56 2.79
C ALA A 166 -13.67 -11.54 3.50
N LEU A 167 -12.53 -11.94 2.91
CA LEU A 167 -11.51 -12.75 3.58
C LEU A 167 -10.92 -11.99 4.76
N PHE A 168 -10.49 -10.73 4.58
CA PHE A 168 -9.99 -9.90 5.66
C PHE A 168 -11.04 -9.78 6.77
N LEU A 169 -12.28 -9.39 6.47
CA LEU A 169 -13.36 -9.25 7.45
C LEU A 169 -13.78 -10.58 8.11
N SER A 170 -13.74 -11.68 7.36
CA SER A 170 -14.00 -13.01 7.89
C SER A 170 -12.87 -13.48 8.81
N ALA A 171 -11.63 -13.11 8.51
CA ALA A 171 -10.48 -13.41 9.36
C ALA A 171 -10.63 -12.82 10.78
N HIS A 172 -11.40 -11.72 10.92
CA HIS A 172 -11.75 -11.14 12.23
C HIS A 172 -12.63 -12.04 13.12
N ARG A 173 -13.19 -13.14 12.60
CA ARG A 173 -13.80 -14.19 13.45
C ARG A 173 -12.77 -15.29 13.66
N ARG A 174 -12.31 -15.43 14.90
CA ARG A 174 -11.30 -16.40 15.35
C ARG A 174 -11.42 -17.74 14.61
N GLY A 175 -10.39 -18.11 13.84
CA GLY A 175 -10.27 -19.39 13.16
C GLY A 175 -10.94 -19.52 11.79
N LEU A 176 -11.55 -18.46 11.23
CA LEU A 176 -12.10 -18.51 9.86
C LEU A 176 -11.01 -18.59 8.79
N LEU A 177 -9.90 -17.85 8.94
CA LEU A 177 -8.77 -17.92 8.00
C LEU A 177 -8.19 -19.34 7.94
N GLU A 178 -8.13 -20.02 9.08
CA GLU A 178 -7.69 -21.41 9.17
C GLU A 178 -8.66 -22.38 8.46
N ARG A 179 -9.97 -22.19 8.64
CA ARG A 179 -11.00 -22.97 7.91
C ARG A 179 -10.95 -22.74 6.41
N ILE A 180 -10.65 -21.52 5.96
CA ILE A 180 -10.55 -21.18 4.54
C ILE A 180 -9.30 -21.83 3.93
N LEU A 181 -8.14 -21.75 4.58
CA LEU A 181 -6.93 -22.45 4.15
C LEU A 181 -7.14 -23.97 4.07
N ASN A 182 -7.85 -24.54 5.03
CA ASN A 182 -8.20 -25.97 5.02
C ASN A 182 -9.18 -26.32 3.87
N ARG A 183 -10.10 -25.42 3.51
CA ARG A 183 -11.07 -25.63 2.42
C ARG A 183 -10.44 -25.40 1.04
N MET A 184 -9.44 -24.53 0.91
CA MET A 184 -8.67 -24.31 -0.32
C MET A 184 -7.96 -25.58 -0.80
N HIS A 185 -7.58 -26.48 0.12
CA HIS A 185 -7.02 -27.79 -0.22
C HIS A 185 -8.00 -28.74 -0.91
N ARG A 186 -9.31 -28.54 -0.72
CA ARG A 186 -10.37 -29.40 -1.27
C ARG A 186 -10.85 -28.98 -2.66
N VAL A 187 -10.48 -27.78 -3.12
CA VAL A 187 -10.90 -27.24 -4.43
C VAL A 187 -9.75 -27.40 -5.43
N PRO A 188 -9.89 -28.19 -6.51
CA PRO A 188 -8.80 -28.51 -7.43
C PRO A 188 -8.21 -27.27 -8.12
N LEU A 189 -9.03 -26.23 -8.35
CA LEU A 189 -8.60 -24.97 -8.97
C LEU A 189 -7.66 -24.14 -8.08
N ILE A 190 -7.85 -24.19 -6.75
CA ILE A 190 -7.16 -23.32 -5.77
C ILE A 190 -6.07 -24.09 -5.00
N ARG A 191 -6.05 -25.42 -5.11
CA ARG A 191 -5.07 -26.30 -4.46
C ARG A 191 -3.61 -25.91 -4.69
N ARG A 192 -3.27 -25.41 -5.88
CA ARG A 192 -1.90 -24.94 -6.19
C ARG A 192 -1.50 -23.73 -5.35
N LEU A 193 -2.44 -22.80 -5.12
CA LEU A 193 -2.23 -21.64 -4.24
C LEU A 193 -2.15 -22.07 -2.79
N ALA A 194 -2.95 -23.06 -2.37
CA ALA A 194 -2.90 -23.61 -1.01
C ALA A 194 -1.52 -24.19 -0.67
N VAL A 195 -0.94 -24.99 -1.57
CA VAL A 195 0.42 -25.57 -1.41
C VAL A 195 1.51 -24.48 -1.33
N LEU A 196 1.35 -23.38 -2.08
CA LEU A 196 2.26 -22.22 -2.03
C LEU A 196 2.15 -21.41 -0.74
N LEU A 197 0.97 -21.41 -0.10
CA LEU A 197 0.69 -20.67 1.13
C LEU A 197 1.00 -21.48 2.39
N GLU A 198 1.04 -22.81 2.31
CA GLU A 198 1.27 -23.71 3.44
C GLU A 198 2.56 -23.39 4.23
N PRO A 199 3.71 -23.09 3.59
CA PRO A 199 4.93 -22.69 4.32
C PRO A 199 4.77 -21.37 5.09
N ARG A 200 3.79 -20.53 4.73
CA ARG A 200 3.50 -19.24 5.35
C ARG A 200 2.26 -19.29 6.26
N ARG A 201 1.59 -20.43 6.39
CA ARG A 201 0.34 -20.61 7.14
C ARG A 201 0.45 -20.13 8.59
N ALA A 202 1.50 -20.54 9.30
CA ALA A 202 1.72 -20.14 10.69
C ALA A 202 1.86 -18.62 10.85
N LEU A 203 2.61 -17.99 9.93
CA LEU A 203 2.75 -16.53 9.90
C LEU A 203 1.40 -15.87 9.62
N LEU A 204 0.66 -16.32 8.60
CA LEU A 204 -0.65 -15.75 8.25
C LEU A 204 -1.66 -15.86 9.40
N VAL A 205 -1.67 -16.97 10.15
CA VAL A 205 -2.53 -17.17 11.32
C VAL A 205 -2.12 -16.27 12.49
N GLU A 206 -0.82 -16.11 12.75
CA GLU A 206 -0.33 -15.19 13.78
C GLU A 206 -0.69 -13.72 13.44
N LEU A 207 -0.53 -13.33 12.17
CA LEU A 207 -0.93 -12.01 11.68
C LEU A 207 -2.43 -11.76 11.88
N ASP A 208 -3.24 -12.77 11.56
CA ASP A 208 -4.69 -12.73 11.71
C ASP A 208 -5.11 -12.56 13.18
N ASN A 209 -4.49 -13.33 14.08
CA ASN A 209 -4.77 -13.24 15.51
C ASN A 209 -4.47 -11.85 16.06
N GLN A 210 -3.35 -11.24 15.65
CA GLN A 210 -2.98 -9.88 16.09
C GLN A 210 -3.97 -8.81 15.59
N ILE A 211 -4.45 -8.91 14.35
CA ILE A 211 -5.48 -8.00 13.82
C ILE A 211 -6.79 -8.18 14.57
N THR A 212 -7.23 -9.43 14.71
CA THR A 212 -8.47 -9.81 15.38
C THR A 212 -8.49 -9.32 16.82
N GLU A 213 -7.37 -9.46 17.54
CA GLU A 213 -7.22 -8.94 18.90
C GLU A 213 -7.35 -7.40 18.95
N PHE A 214 -6.69 -6.69 18.04
CA PHE A 214 -6.76 -5.22 17.99
C PHE A 214 -8.16 -4.71 17.63
N TYR A 215 -8.82 -5.33 16.68
CA TYR A 215 -10.20 -5.00 16.29
C TYR A 215 -11.19 -5.22 17.43
N HIS A 216 -11.16 -6.40 18.08
CA HIS A 216 -12.12 -6.72 19.15
C HIS A 216 -11.87 -5.91 20.41
N ARG A 217 -10.61 -5.65 20.78
CA ARG A 217 -10.30 -4.84 21.97
C ARG A 217 -10.58 -3.36 21.76
N HIS A 218 -10.31 -2.83 20.57
CA HIS A 218 -10.36 -1.39 20.30
C HIS A 218 -10.98 -1.05 18.93
N PRO A 219 -12.27 -1.38 18.68
CA PRO A 219 -12.89 -1.23 17.36
C PRO A 219 -12.90 0.22 16.86
N GLN A 220 -13.09 1.19 17.77
CA GLN A 220 -13.05 2.62 17.43
C GLN A 220 -11.65 3.07 16.99
N ARG A 221 -10.59 2.56 17.64
CA ARG A 221 -9.20 2.90 17.27
C ARG A 221 -8.83 2.26 15.94
N PHE A 222 -9.26 1.02 15.72
CA PHE A 222 -9.12 0.34 14.43
C PHE A 222 -9.77 1.15 13.31
N MET A 223 -11.05 1.51 13.44
CA MET A 223 -11.77 2.23 12.40
C MET A 223 -11.15 3.61 12.12
N LYS A 224 -10.73 4.34 13.16
CA LYS A 224 -10.01 5.62 13.00
C LYS A 224 -8.66 5.44 12.31
N ALA A 225 -7.94 4.36 12.59
CA ALA A 225 -6.66 4.09 11.96
C ALA A 225 -6.84 3.72 10.48
N VAL A 226 -7.84 2.89 10.13
CA VAL A 226 -8.21 2.60 8.74
C VAL A 226 -8.62 3.88 8.01
N ALA A 227 -9.46 4.70 8.63
CA ALA A 227 -9.91 5.97 8.04
C ALA A 227 -8.74 6.92 7.78
N LEU A 228 -7.78 7.02 8.70
CA LEU A 228 -6.57 7.84 8.49
C LEU A 228 -5.71 7.32 7.33
N GLU A 229 -5.46 6.01 7.25
CA GLU A 229 -4.73 5.43 6.11
C GLU A 229 -5.48 5.67 4.79
N TYR A 230 -6.79 5.46 4.79
CA TYR A 230 -7.64 5.70 3.63
C TYR A 230 -7.61 7.16 3.18
N LEU A 231 -7.77 8.11 4.11
CA LEU A 231 -7.68 9.55 3.85
C LEU A 231 -6.31 9.94 3.30
N GLY A 232 -5.23 9.42 3.90
CA GLY A 232 -3.87 9.64 3.40
C GLY A 232 -3.73 9.18 1.94
N ARG A 233 -4.37 8.07 1.57
CA ARG A 233 -4.37 7.58 0.19
C ARG A 233 -5.27 8.37 -0.75
N CYS A 234 -6.42 8.86 -0.30
CA CYS A 234 -7.24 9.81 -1.07
C CYS A 234 -6.48 11.10 -1.36
N LEU A 235 -5.72 11.61 -0.38
CA LEU A 235 -4.84 12.76 -0.58
C LEU A 235 -3.74 12.44 -1.58
N PHE A 236 -3.13 11.26 -1.49
CA PHE A 236 -2.11 10.82 -2.45
C PHE A 236 -2.58 10.91 -3.91
N MET A 237 -3.87 10.66 -4.21
CA MET A 237 -4.40 10.79 -5.59
C MET A 237 -4.37 12.22 -6.15
N ILE A 238 -4.23 13.24 -5.30
CA ILE A 238 -4.01 14.63 -5.73
C ILE A 238 -2.66 14.77 -6.43
N GLU A 239 -1.67 13.93 -6.13
CA GLU A 239 -0.37 13.90 -6.82
C GLU A 239 -0.57 13.73 -8.33
N LEU A 240 -1.43 12.81 -8.74
CA LEU A 240 -1.74 12.58 -10.16
C LEU A 240 -2.39 13.81 -10.81
N LEU A 241 -3.19 14.58 -10.08
CA LEU A 241 -3.76 15.83 -10.57
C LEU A 241 -2.68 16.90 -10.76
N LEU A 242 -1.75 17.02 -9.81
CA LEU A 242 -0.66 18.00 -9.88
C LEU A 242 0.28 17.68 -11.05
N ILE A 243 0.62 16.40 -11.23
CA ILE A 243 1.45 15.94 -12.36
C ILE A 243 0.71 16.13 -13.69
N ALA A 244 -0.57 15.76 -13.78
CA ALA A 244 -1.34 15.97 -15.01
C ALA A 244 -1.45 17.47 -15.35
N ALA A 245 -1.71 18.31 -14.34
CA ALA A 245 -1.80 19.76 -14.52
C ALA A 245 -0.47 20.39 -14.95
N SER A 246 0.68 19.90 -14.47
CA SER A 246 1.99 20.39 -14.92
C SER A 246 2.27 20.08 -16.40
N LEU A 247 1.67 19.01 -16.91
CA LEU A 247 1.70 18.63 -18.33
C LEU A 247 0.61 19.33 -19.16
N GLY A 248 -0.21 20.21 -18.57
CA GLY A 248 -1.31 20.91 -19.23
C GLY A 248 -2.57 20.06 -19.42
N ILE A 249 -2.64 18.87 -18.81
CA ILE A 249 -3.78 17.95 -18.91
C ILE A 249 -4.78 18.26 -17.79
N ARG A 250 -6.01 18.59 -18.17
CA ARG A 250 -7.11 18.77 -17.21
C ARG A 250 -7.71 17.43 -16.83
N LEU A 251 -7.27 16.88 -15.70
CA LEU A 251 -7.81 15.67 -15.12
C LEU A 251 -8.74 16.04 -13.94
N GLY A 252 -9.94 15.44 -13.88
CA GLY A 252 -10.81 15.59 -12.71
C GLY A 252 -10.39 14.65 -11.59
N TYR A 253 -10.63 15.01 -10.33
CA TYR A 253 -10.23 14.19 -9.17
C TYR A 253 -10.74 12.74 -9.26
N PHE A 254 -12.01 12.53 -9.59
CA PHE A 254 -12.56 11.18 -9.71
C PHE A 254 -11.96 10.38 -10.87
N ARG A 255 -11.53 11.04 -11.96
CA ARG A 255 -10.80 10.37 -13.05
C ARG A 255 -9.39 10.00 -12.61
N ALA A 256 -8.70 10.88 -11.90
CA ALA A 256 -7.40 10.57 -11.30
C ALA A 256 -7.50 9.40 -10.31
N PHE A 257 -8.55 9.41 -9.49
CA PHE A 257 -8.84 8.36 -8.52
C PHE A 257 -9.17 7.00 -9.17
N ALA A 258 -9.76 6.99 -10.37
CA ALA A 258 -10.01 5.77 -11.12
C ALA A 258 -8.75 5.21 -11.81
N ILE A 259 -7.75 6.06 -12.07
CA ILE A 259 -6.50 5.70 -12.76
C ILE A 259 -5.41 5.28 -11.77
N GLY A 260 -5.34 5.93 -10.61
CA GLY A 260 -4.32 5.71 -9.57
C GLY A 260 -4.59 4.51 -8.66
#